data_AF-A0A2T2ZUF3-F1
#
_entry.id   AF-A0A2T2ZUF3-F1
#
_cell.length_a   1.000
_cell.length_b   1.000
_cell.length_c   1.000
_cell.angle_alpha   90.00
_cell.angle_beta   90.00
_cell.angle_gamma   90.00
#
_symmetry.space_group_name_H-M   'P 1'
#
loop_
_entity.id
_entity.type
_entity.pdbx_description
1 polymer ?
#
loop_
_entity_poly.entity_id
_entity_poly.type
_entity_poly.pdbx_seq_one_letter_code
_entity_poly.pdbx_strand_id
1 'polypeptide(L)'
;MKFLATTAASRGLMTGLKNAAGIIDDVLDYVQFSVNEQCVEYDECDTFEGFSNASKPVFHIEYPAGDADTTISTFNQTTVNKYCDIGIDSGADAFNTVIKYMNLSGWVQYCDDRTYVTDGF
;
A
#
# COMPACT_ATOMS: atom_id res chain seq x y z
N MET A 1 0.69 -5.24 -18.35
CA MET A 1 1.80 -5.37 -17.37
C MET A 1 3.06 -6.03 -17.92
N LYS A 2 3.00 -7.20 -18.57
CA LYS A 2 4.20 -7.92 -19.05
C LYS A 2 5.16 -7.05 -19.89
N PHE A 3 4.62 -6.27 -20.84
CA PHE A 3 5.41 -5.30 -21.63
C PHE A 3 6.17 -4.27 -20.76
N LEU A 4 5.48 -3.64 -19.80
CA LEU A 4 6.08 -2.63 -18.93
C LEU A 4 7.16 -3.25 -18.03
N ALA A 5 6.87 -4.41 -17.43
CA ALA A 5 7.81 -5.13 -16.58
C ALA A 5 9.08 -5.53 -17.35
N THR A 6 8.96 -6.10 -18.55
CA THR A 6 10.14 -6.43 -19.38
C THR A 6 10.92 -5.18 -19.81
N THR A 7 10.23 -4.09 -20.11
CA THR A 7 10.84 -2.80 -20.51
C THR A 7 11.57 -2.13 -19.34
N ALA A 8 11.04 -2.22 -18.12
CA ALA A 8 11.68 -1.73 -16.91
C ALA A 8 12.90 -2.61 -16.54
N ALA A 9 12.72 -3.93 -16.57
CA ALA A 9 13.79 -4.88 -16.28
C ALA A 9 14.99 -4.73 -17.22
N SER A 10 14.78 -4.46 -18.51
CA SER A 10 15.86 -4.20 -19.47
C SER A 10 16.66 -2.91 -19.16
N ARG A 11 16.16 -2.07 -18.26
CA ARG A 11 16.82 -0.86 -17.74
C ARG A 11 17.26 -0.99 -16.29
N GLY A 12 17.21 -2.18 -15.71
CA GLY A 12 17.55 -2.41 -14.29
C GLY A 12 16.55 -1.82 -13.30
N LEU A 13 15.31 -1.55 -13.74
CA LEU A 13 14.24 -1.01 -12.91
C LEU A 13 13.26 -2.10 -12.49
N MET A 14 12.74 -1.98 -11.27
CA MET A 14 11.64 -2.82 -10.77
C MET A 14 10.29 -2.22 -11.16
N THR A 15 9.26 -3.06 -11.20
CA THR A 15 7.87 -2.66 -11.47
C THR A 15 6.94 -3.25 -10.42
N GLY A 16 5.98 -2.46 -9.96
CA GLY A 16 4.89 -2.93 -9.10
C GLY A 16 3.55 -3.04 -9.83
N LEU A 17 2.62 -3.81 -9.26
CA LEU A 17 1.21 -3.79 -9.66
C LEU A 17 0.46 -2.79 -8.78
N LYS A 18 -0.33 -1.90 -9.37
CA LYS A 18 -1.18 -0.95 -8.64
C LYS A 18 -2.61 -1.51 -8.57
N ASN A 19 -3.11 -1.78 -7.37
CA ASN A 19 -4.43 -2.36 -7.11
C ASN A 19 -4.64 -3.61 -8.00
N ALA A 20 -5.66 -3.60 -8.86
CA ALA A 20 -5.84 -4.58 -9.94
C ALA A 20 -5.71 -6.05 -9.48
N ALA A 21 -6.30 -6.39 -8.33
CA ALA A 21 -6.18 -7.71 -7.72
C ALA A 21 -6.61 -8.86 -8.64
N GLY A 22 -7.63 -8.61 -9.48
CA GLY A 22 -8.16 -9.60 -10.43
C GLY A 22 -7.18 -10.06 -11.53
N ILE A 23 -5.98 -9.47 -11.65
CA ILE A 23 -4.94 -9.94 -12.58
C ILE A 23 -3.65 -10.39 -11.87
N ILE A 24 -3.66 -10.52 -10.55
CA ILE A 24 -2.45 -10.89 -9.78
C ILE A 24 -1.85 -12.18 -10.32
N ASP A 25 -2.63 -13.24 -10.44
CA ASP A 25 -2.15 -14.56 -10.92
C ASP A 25 -1.48 -14.49 -12.30
N ASP A 26 -1.93 -13.60 -13.18
CA ASP A 26 -1.40 -13.44 -14.54
C ASP A 26 -0.06 -12.69 -14.62
N VAL A 27 0.22 -11.87 -13.60
CA VAL A 27 1.30 -10.88 -13.63
C VAL A 27 2.28 -10.99 -12.48
N LEU A 28 1.97 -11.80 -11.46
CA LEU A 28 2.75 -11.92 -10.23
C LEU A 28 4.22 -12.19 -10.52
N ASP A 29 4.55 -13.08 -11.45
CA ASP A 29 5.93 -13.41 -11.83
C ASP A 29 6.71 -12.24 -12.46
N TYR A 30 6.02 -11.23 -12.98
CA TYR A 30 6.63 -10.11 -13.71
C TYR A 30 6.88 -8.89 -12.82
N VAL A 31 6.11 -8.73 -11.74
CA VAL A 31 6.20 -7.59 -10.82
C VAL A 31 6.94 -7.95 -9.54
N GLN A 32 7.49 -6.95 -8.87
CA GLN A 32 8.33 -7.12 -7.68
C GLN A 32 7.59 -6.79 -6.38
N PHE A 33 6.51 -6.02 -6.46
CA PHE A 33 5.71 -5.58 -5.33
C PHE A 33 4.29 -5.20 -5.77
N SER A 34 3.41 -5.03 -4.80
CA SER A 34 2.10 -4.38 -4.99
C SER A 34 2.13 -2.98 -4.41
N VAL A 35 1.38 -2.06 -5.02
CA VAL A 35 0.91 -0.83 -4.37
C VAL A 35 -0.60 -1.00 -4.24
N ASN A 36 -1.09 -1.13 -3.02
CA ASN A 36 -2.52 -1.21 -2.75
C ASN A 36 -2.99 0.09 -2.09
N GLU A 37 -4.17 0.55 -2.49
CA GLU A 37 -4.92 1.59 -1.81
C GLU A 37 -6.22 1.01 -1.26
N GLN A 38 -6.48 1.28 0.01
CA GLN A 38 -7.79 1.14 0.63
C GLN A 38 -8.34 -0.30 0.70
N CYS A 39 -7.49 -1.33 0.72
CA CYS A 39 -8.02 -2.68 0.85
C CYS A 39 -8.75 -2.90 2.18
N VAL A 40 -8.38 -2.20 3.26
CA VAL A 40 -9.10 -2.32 4.54
C VAL A 40 -10.45 -1.62 4.45
N GLU A 41 -10.50 -0.45 3.81
CA GLU A 41 -11.76 0.29 3.63
C GLU A 41 -12.78 -0.49 2.78
N TYR A 42 -12.31 -1.28 1.81
CA TYR A 42 -13.16 -2.05 0.91
C TYR A 42 -13.28 -3.54 1.24
N ASP A 43 -12.64 -4.02 2.31
CA ASP A 43 -12.62 -5.44 2.69
C ASP A 43 -12.05 -6.35 1.57
N GLU A 44 -10.94 -5.92 0.96
CA GLU A 44 -10.31 -6.56 -0.21
C GLU A 44 -8.87 -7.02 0.07
N CYS A 45 -8.35 -6.93 1.29
CA CYS A 45 -6.93 -7.17 1.55
C CYS A 45 -6.48 -8.59 1.25
N ASP A 46 -7.35 -9.59 1.49
CA ASP A 46 -7.10 -11.01 1.19
C ASP A 46 -6.76 -11.23 -0.29
N THR A 47 -7.31 -10.41 -1.18
CA THR A 47 -7.05 -10.51 -2.62
C THR A 47 -5.60 -10.19 -2.99
N PHE A 48 -4.85 -9.53 -2.10
CA PHE A 48 -3.44 -9.18 -2.29
C PHE A 48 -2.47 -10.16 -1.63
N GLU A 49 -2.95 -11.18 -0.91
CA GLU A 49 -2.10 -12.21 -0.28
C GLU A 49 -1.21 -12.96 -1.27
N GLY A 50 -1.57 -13.00 -2.56
CA GLY A 50 -0.70 -13.57 -3.60
C GLY A 50 0.71 -12.95 -3.59
N PHE A 51 0.84 -11.68 -3.21
CA PHE A 51 2.16 -11.05 -3.04
C PHE A 51 2.88 -11.52 -1.78
N SER A 52 2.22 -11.51 -0.62
CA SER A 52 2.82 -11.94 0.64
C SER A 52 3.24 -13.41 0.60
N ASN A 53 2.39 -14.28 0.06
CA ASN A 53 2.68 -15.70 -0.16
C ASN A 53 3.85 -15.94 -1.11
N ALA A 54 4.12 -15.01 -2.04
CA ALA A 54 5.28 -15.04 -2.92
C ALA A 54 6.50 -14.29 -2.35
N SER A 55 6.46 -13.90 -1.06
CA SER A 55 7.49 -13.09 -0.40
C SER A 55 7.78 -11.76 -1.11
N LYS A 56 6.74 -11.14 -1.68
CA LYS A 56 6.79 -9.82 -2.32
C LYS A 56 6.04 -8.80 -1.46
N PRO A 57 6.59 -7.61 -1.23
CA PRO A 57 5.97 -6.63 -0.36
C PRO A 57 4.71 -6.03 -1.00
N VAL A 58 3.73 -5.70 -0.16
CA VAL A 58 2.59 -4.86 -0.50
C VAL A 58 2.82 -3.49 0.16
N PHE A 59 3.07 -2.46 -0.65
CA PHE A 59 3.07 -1.07 -0.18
C PHE A 59 1.62 -0.61 -0.07
N HIS A 60 1.14 -0.55 1.16
CA HIS A 60 -0.27 -0.41 1.47
C HIS A 60 -0.56 1.03 1.91
N ILE A 61 -1.58 1.66 1.33
CA ILE A 61 -1.92 3.06 1.59
C ILE A 61 -3.38 3.16 2.00
N GLU A 62 -3.61 3.81 3.14
CA GLU A 62 -4.95 4.06 3.67
C GLU A 62 -5.23 5.55 3.82
N TYR A 63 -6.48 5.95 3.57
CA TYR A 63 -6.93 7.35 3.55
C TYR A 63 -8.13 7.58 4.48
N PRO A 64 -7.95 7.55 5.82
CA PRO A 64 -9.06 7.59 6.77
C PRO A 64 -9.94 8.86 6.68
N ALA A 65 -9.37 9.98 6.24
CA ALA A 65 -10.08 11.25 6.06
C ALA A 65 -10.71 11.42 4.66
N GLY A 66 -10.47 10.48 3.73
CA GLY A 66 -10.86 10.62 2.33
C GLY A 66 -10.38 11.93 1.72
N ASP A 67 -11.26 12.59 0.96
CA ASP A 67 -11.02 13.90 0.33
C ASP A 67 -11.24 15.10 1.28
N ALA A 68 -11.73 14.85 2.50
CA ALA A 68 -12.42 15.89 3.27
C ALA A 68 -11.51 16.75 4.16
N ASP A 69 -10.39 16.20 4.65
CA ASP A 69 -9.59 16.89 5.67
C ASP A 69 -8.09 16.56 5.61
N THR A 70 -7.30 17.54 5.16
CA THR A 70 -5.82 17.49 5.20
C THR A 70 -5.24 18.29 6.38
N THR A 71 -6.07 18.70 7.34
CA THR A 71 -5.65 19.41 8.56
C THR A 71 -5.34 18.46 9.71
N ILE A 72 -5.75 17.19 9.61
CA ILE A 72 -5.47 16.14 10.59
C ILE A 72 -3.98 15.78 10.57
N SER A 73 -3.20 16.40 11.45
CA SER A 73 -1.77 16.10 11.57
C SER A 73 -1.47 14.73 12.19
N THR A 74 -2.43 14.14 12.90
CA THR A 74 -2.29 12.84 13.58
C THR A 74 -3.66 12.22 13.83
N PHE A 75 -3.89 11.02 13.30
CA PHE A 75 -5.04 10.17 13.62
C PHE A 75 -4.83 9.47 14.97
N ASN A 76 -5.94 9.23 15.67
CA ASN A 76 -5.92 8.54 16.96
C ASN A 76 -5.68 7.03 16.80
N GLN A 77 -5.36 6.35 17.92
CA GLN A 77 -5.06 4.92 17.93
C GLN A 77 -6.18 4.05 17.37
N THR A 78 -7.45 4.42 17.57
CA THR A 78 -8.58 3.64 17.05
C THR A 78 -8.56 3.63 15.52
N THR A 79 -8.28 4.78 14.91
CA THR A 79 -8.11 4.88 13.46
C THR A 79 -6.85 4.15 13.00
N VAL A 80 -5.71 4.37 13.65
CA VAL A 80 -4.45 3.69 13.29
C VAL A 80 -4.61 2.18 13.34
N ASN A 81 -5.13 1.63 14.43
CA ASN A 81 -5.33 0.19 14.60
C ASN A 81 -6.29 -0.37 13.55
N LYS A 82 -7.38 0.34 13.20
CA LYS A 82 -8.29 -0.11 12.12
C LYS A 82 -7.52 -0.42 10.84
N TYR A 83 -6.61 0.45 10.43
CA TYR A 83 -5.93 0.36 9.14
C TYR A 83 -4.59 -0.40 9.17
N CYS A 84 -4.03 -0.60 10.37
CA CYS A 84 -2.75 -1.26 10.58
C CYS A 84 -2.88 -2.71 11.06
N ASP A 85 -3.97 -3.07 11.76
CA ASP A 85 -4.24 -4.42 12.22
C ASP A 85 -5.07 -5.17 11.16
N ILE A 86 -4.47 -5.41 9.99
CA ILE A 86 -5.16 -5.92 8.78
C ILE A 86 -5.68 -7.37 8.97
N GLY A 87 -5.30 -8.07 10.04
CA GLY A 87 -5.86 -9.38 10.39
C GLY A 87 -5.45 -10.52 9.46
N ILE A 88 -4.43 -10.32 8.63
CA ILE A 88 -3.95 -11.33 7.69
C ILE A 88 -2.83 -12.16 8.32
N ASP A 89 -3.00 -13.48 8.35
CA ASP A 89 -2.03 -14.46 8.88
C ASP A 89 -0.75 -14.58 8.03
N SER A 90 -0.70 -13.90 6.87
CA SER A 90 0.43 -13.94 5.91
C SER A 90 1.70 -13.21 6.38
N GLY A 91 1.78 -12.91 7.69
CA GLY A 91 2.85 -12.16 8.33
C GLY A 91 2.59 -10.66 8.22
N ALA A 92 2.46 -9.99 9.37
CA ALA A 92 2.33 -8.53 9.45
C ALA A 92 3.46 -7.77 8.73
N ASP A 93 4.57 -8.44 8.40
CA ASP A 93 5.72 -7.90 7.66
C ASP A 93 5.47 -7.71 6.14
N ALA A 94 4.43 -8.34 5.58
CA ALA A 94 4.20 -8.27 4.13
C ALA A 94 3.51 -6.98 3.70
N PHE A 95 2.63 -6.42 4.54
CA PHE A 95 1.95 -5.16 4.29
C PHE A 95 2.70 -4.00 4.95
N ASN A 96 3.25 -3.14 4.11
CA ASN A 96 4.01 -1.96 4.49
C ASN A 96 3.05 -0.76 4.45
N THR A 97 2.27 -0.61 5.53
CA THR A 97 1.17 0.35 5.61
C THR A 97 1.65 1.77 5.90
N VAL A 98 1.10 2.74 5.16
CA VAL A 98 1.18 4.17 5.45
C VAL A 98 -0.22 4.79 5.43
N ILE A 99 -0.50 5.66 6.39
CA ILE A 99 -1.70 6.49 6.42
C ILE A 99 -1.36 7.82 5.77
N LYS A 100 -2.16 8.20 4.77
CA LYS A 100 -1.92 9.38 3.93
C LYS A 100 -3.21 10.22 3.82
N TYR A 101 -3.03 11.45 3.36
CA TYR A 101 -4.14 12.19 2.75
C TYR A 101 -4.37 11.72 1.31
N MET A 102 -5.60 11.82 0.81
CA MET A 102 -5.94 11.41 -0.56
C MET A 102 -5.13 12.16 -1.64
N ASN A 103 -4.73 13.41 -1.36
CA ASN A 103 -3.90 14.19 -2.28
C ASN A 103 -2.42 13.78 -2.32
N LEU A 104 -2.01 12.80 -1.49
CA LEU A 104 -0.64 12.30 -1.39
C LEU A 104 0.42 13.38 -1.12
N SER A 105 0.06 14.41 -0.34
CA SER A 105 1.03 15.44 0.10
C SER A 105 2.21 14.83 0.89
N GLY A 106 3.18 15.67 1.25
CA GLY A 106 4.37 15.25 2.02
C GLY A 106 4.07 14.68 3.41
N TRP A 107 2.86 14.83 3.96
CA TRP A 107 2.48 14.29 5.26
C TRP A 107 2.24 12.77 5.23
N VAL A 108 2.68 12.05 6.26
CA VAL A 108 2.41 10.62 6.48
C VAL A 108 2.31 10.30 7.98
N GLN A 109 1.48 9.32 8.32
CA GLN A 109 1.49 8.64 9.63
C GLN A 109 1.74 7.14 9.43
N TYR A 110 2.61 6.57 10.26
CA TYR A 110 2.93 5.14 10.28
C TYR A 110 2.14 4.40 11.36
N CYS A 111 2.12 3.08 11.29
CA CYS A 111 1.43 2.21 12.24
C CYS A 111 2.02 2.20 13.66
N ASP A 112 3.22 2.75 13.84
CA ASP A 112 3.84 2.98 15.15
C ASP A 112 3.66 4.42 15.64
N ASP A 113 2.60 5.08 15.17
CA ASP A 113 2.18 6.44 15.49
C ASP A 113 3.14 7.56 15.08
N ARG A 114 4.29 7.24 14.46
CA ARG A 114 5.22 8.26 13.97
C ARG A 114 4.61 9.01 12.78
N THR A 115 4.75 10.32 12.80
CA THR A 115 4.35 11.21 11.71
C THR A 115 5.54 11.91 11.11
N TYR A 116 5.50 12.16 9.80
CA TYR A 116 6.52 12.92 9.08
C TYR A 116 5.86 13.81 8.05
N VAL A 117 6.52 14.93 7.75
CA VAL A 117 6.17 15.82 6.66
C VAL A 117 7.44 16.09 5.88
N THR A 118 7.45 15.73 4.60
CA THR A 118 8.51 16.17 3.69
C THR A 118 8.09 17.46 3.02
N ASP A 119 9.03 18.37 2.82
CA ASP A 119 8.80 19.53 1.96
C ASP A 119 8.48 19.03 0.54
N GLY A 120 7.24 19.24 0.09
CA GLY A 120 6.86 19.00 -1.30
C GLY A 120 7.49 20.08 -2.20
N PHE A 121 7.91 19.70 -3.41
CA PHE A 121 8.32 20.65 -4.46
C PHE A 121 7.19 21.64 -4.82
#